data_AF-K1SCU1-F1
#
_entry.id   AF-K1SCU1-F1
#
_cell.length_a   1.000
_cell.length_b   1.000
_cell.length_c   1.000
_cell.angle_alpha   90.00
_cell.angle_beta   90.00
_cell.angle_gamma   90.00
#
_symmetry.space_group_name_H-M   'P 1'
#
loop_
_entity.id
_entity.type
_entity.pdbx_description
1 polymer ?
#
loop_
_entity_poly.entity_id
_entity_poly.type
_entity_poly.pdbx_seq_one_letter_code
_entity_poly.pdbx_strand_id
1 'polypeptide(L)' 'MQDFVHLHVHTQYSILDGQASIPRLVDKAMADGMKGIAVTDHGDMFGIKEFFNYVNKKNSSTNSEIK' A
#
# COMPACT_ATOMS: atom_id res chain seq x y z
N MET A 1 -13.96 16.00 -7.67
CA MET A 1 -13.79 14.65 -7.08
C MET A 1 -13.09 14.86 -5.75
N GLN A 2 -13.49 14.16 -4.69
CA GLN A 2 -12.93 14.35 -3.33
C GLN A 2 -11.68 13.49 -3.15
N ASP A 3 -10.74 13.96 -2.33
CA ASP A 3 -9.60 13.14 -1.89
C ASP A 3 -10.12 11.90 -1.15
N PHE A 4 -9.58 10.73 -1.48
CA PHE A 4 -9.98 9.46 -0.89
C PHE A 4 -8.77 8.57 -0.61
N VAL A 5 -8.84 7.79 0.47
CA VAL A 5 -7.81 6.86 0.92
C VAL A 5 -8.46 5.60 1.46
N HIS A 6 -8.00 4.44 1.00
CA HIS A 6 -8.40 3.16 1.59
C HIS A 6 -7.60 2.88 2.86
N LEU A 7 -8.32 2.70 3.98
CA LEU A 7 -7.73 2.36 5.28
C LEU A 7 -7.99 0.91 5.73
N HIS A 8 -8.73 0.14 4.93
CA HIS A 8 -9.06 -1.25 5.20
C HIS A 8 -8.92 -2.04 3.90
N VAL A 9 -7.83 -2.78 3.76
CA VAL A 9 -7.45 -3.47 2.52
C VAL A 9 -6.70 -4.76 2.84
N HIS A 10 -7.10 -5.85 2.20
CA HIS A 10 -6.47 -7.15 2.34
C HIS A 10 -5.53 -7.41 1.16
N THR A 11 -4.32 -7.86 1.45
CA THR A 11 -3.32 -8.28 0.48
C THR A 11 -3.35 -9.80 0.31
N GLN A 12 -2.52 -10.33 -0.59
CA GLN A 12 -2.28 -11.77 -0.74
C GLN A 12 -1.88 -12.50 0.56
N TYR A 13 -1.48 -11.77 1.60
CA TYR A 13 -1.16 -12.33 2.91
C TYR A 13 -2.40 -12.65 3.76
N SER A 14 -3.56 -12.07 3.46
CA SER A 14 -4.85 -12.57 3.95
C SER A 14 -5.20 -13.90 3.28
N ILE A 15 -4.64 -14.99 3.81
CA ILE A 15 -4.75 -16.33 3.24
C ILE A 15 -6.24 -16.72 3.07
N LEU A 16 -6.60 -17.18 1.86
CA LEU A 16 -7.96 -17.57 1.41
C LEU A 16 -8.92 -16.43 1.05
N ASP A 17 -8.57 -15.16 1.25
CA ASP A 17 -9.44 -14.02 0.94
C ASP A 17 -8.75 -13.01 0.00
N GLY A 18 -7.57 -12.52 0.38
CA GLY A 18 -6.87 -11.50 -0.38
C GLY A 18 -6.08 -12.08 -1.56
N GLN A 19 -6.17 -11.42 -2.72
CA GLN A 19 -5.45 -11.81 -3.94
C GLN A 19 -4.46 -10.73 -4.42
N ALA A 20 -4.58 -9.49 -3.93
CA ALA A 20 -3.78 -8.38 -4.41
C ALA A 20 -2.35 -8.43 -3.87
N SER A 21 -1.36 -8.44 -4.77
CA SER A 21 0.04 -8.30 -4.36
C SER A 21 0.34 -6.86 -3.92
N ILE A 22 1.22 -6.74 -2.92
CA ILE A 22 1.61 -5.46 -2.33
C ILE A 22 2.08 -4.43 -3.39
N PRO A 23 2.98 -4.79 -4.34
CA PRO A 23 3.43 -3.83 -5.35
C PRO A 23 2.30 -3.29 -6.23
N ARG A 24 1.38 -4.17 -6.67
CA ARG A 24 0.25 -3.77 -7.51
C ARG A 24 -0.73 -2.89 -6.76
N LEU A 25 -0.97 -3.20 -5.49
CA LEU A 25 -1.86 -2.43 -4.62
C LEU A 25 -1.36 -0.98 -4.46
N VAL A 26 -0.07 -0.83 -4.11
CA VAL A 26 0.57 0.48 -3.93
C VAL A 26 0.62 1.26 -5.25
N ASP A 27 1.04 0.62 -6.35
CA ASP A 27 1.12 1.28 -7.65
C ASP A 27 -0.26 1.76 -8.14
N LYS A 28 -1.32 0.96 -7.89
CA LYS A 28 -2.69 1.35 -8.24
C LYS A 28 -3.17 2.54 -7.42
N ALA A 29 -2.94 2.55 -6.10
CA ALA A 29 -3.31 3.66 -5.24
C ALA A 29 -2.61 4.96 -5.66
N MET A 30 -1.31 4.90 -6.01
CA MET A 30 -0.56 6.04 -6.53
C MET A 30 -1.11 6.51 -7.89
N ALA A 31 -1.41 5.59 -8.81
CA ALA A 31 -1.99 5.92 -10.12
C ALA A 31 -3.38 6.57 -10.01
N ASP A 32 -4.15 6.20 -8.99
CA ASP A 32 -5.46 6.79 -8.69
C ASP A 32 -5.36 8.12 -7.92
N GLY A 33 -4.14 8.62 -7.66
CA GLY A 33 -3.90 9.89 -6.99
C GLY A 33 -4.14 9.86 -5.48
N MET A 34 -4.22 8.68 -4.86
CA MET A 34 -4.42 8.55 -3.41
C MET A 34 -3.17 8.99 -2.66
N LYS A 35 -3.33 9.85 -1.65
CA LYS A 35 -2.23 10.35 -0.80
C LYS A 35 -1.70 9.32 0.20
N GLY A 36 -2.37 8.18 0.34
CA GLY A 36 -1.99 7.10 1.23
C GLY A 36 -2.81 5.85 0.99
N ILE A 37 -2.40 4.76 1.63
CA ILE A 37 -3.10 3.47 1.67
C ILE A 37 -2.70 2.72 2.93
N ALA A 38 -3.63 1.97 3.54
CA ALA A 38 -3.33 1.03 4.62
C ALA A 38 -3.50 -0.42 4.15
N VAL A 39 -2.74 -1.32 4.78
CA VAL A 39 -2.90 -2.78 4.66
C VAL A 39 -3.35 -3.31 6.02
N THR A 40 -4.42 -4.08 6.04
CA THR A 40 -5.09 -4.61 7.24
C THR A 40 -5.44 -6.08 7.03
N ASP A 41 -4.43 -6.94 6.89
CA ASP A 41 -4.63 -8.37 6.63
C ASP A 41 -5.35 -9.10 7.79
N HIS A 42 -5.92 -10.27 7.51
CA HIS A 42 -6.74 -11.04 8.46
C HIS A 42 -5.91 -11.64 9.59
N GLY A 43 -5.83 -10.93 10.72
CA GLY A 43 -5.22 -11.46 11.94
C GLY A 43 -3.71 -11.64 11.86
N ASP A 44 -3.06 -11.12 10.81
CA ASP A 44 -1.63 -11.16 10.62
C ASP A 44 -1.06 -9.84 10.06
N MET A 45 0.27 -9.78 10.00
CA MET A 45 1.02 -8.69 9.36
C MET A 45 2.19 -9.25 8.54
N PHE A 46 2.03 -10.41 7.91
CA PHE A 46 3.15 -11.07 7.21
C PHE A 46 3.72 -10.20 6.08
N GLY A 47 2.85 -9.44 5.41
CA GLY A 47 3.21 -8.54 4.33
C GLY A 47 3.88 -7.23 4.76
N ILE A 48 3.95 -6.90 6.05
CA ILE A 48 4.32 -5.54 6.48
C ILE A 48 5.74 -5.13 6.07
N LYS A 49 6.69 -6.08 6.11
CA LYS A 49 8.09 -5.82 5.71
C LYS A 49 8.20 -5.52 4.22
N GLU A 50 7.49 -6.28 3.39
CA GLU A 50 7.45 -6.04 1.94
C GLU A 50 6.76 -4.71 1.64
N PHE A 51 5.62 -4.45 2.26
CA PHE A 51 4.86 -3.19 2.12
C PHE A 51 5.73 -1.98 2.47
N PHE A 52 6.34 -1.98 3.66
CA PHE A 52 7.19 -0.89 4.11
C PHE A 52 8.38 -0.64 3.17
N ASN A 53 9.09 -1.69 2.78
CA ASN A 53 10.24 -1.56 1.89
C ASN A 53 9.84 -1.04 0.51
N TYR A 54 8.72 -1.53 -0.04
CA TYR A 54 8.23 -1.11 -1.34
C TYR A 54 7.78 0.36 -1.33
N VAL A 55 6.99 0.75 -0.33
CA VAL A 55 6.50 2.13 -0.19
C VAL A 55 7.66 3.10 0.03
N ASN A 56 8.63 2.78 0.89
CA ASN A 56 9.79 3.64 1.09
C ASN A 56 10.61 3.84 -0.18
N LYS A 57 10.79 2.77 -0.98
CA LYS A 57 11.45 2.88 -2.27
C LYS A 57 10.70 3.81 -3.23
N LYS A 58 9.37 3.70 -3.29
CA LYS A 58 8.54 4.57 -4.15
C LYS A 58 8.57 6.03 -3.69
N ASN A 59 8.49 6.26 -2.38
CA ASN A 59 8.51 7.60 -1.79
C ASN A 59 9.90 8.24 -1.74
N SER A 60 10.97 7.53 -2.13
CA SER A 60 12.33 8.07 -2.13
C SER A 60 12.49 9.31 -3.03
N SER A 61 11.73 9.37 -4.13
CA SER A 61 11.68 10.54 -5.02
C SER A 61 11.00 11.73 -4.36
N THR A 62 9.78 11.53 -3.85
CA THR A 62 9.00 12.54 -3.11
C THR A 62 9.73 13.08 -1.89
N ASN A 63 10.41 12.21 -1.13
CA ASN A 63 11.19 12.61 0.04
C ASN A 63 12.42 13.47 -0.33
N SER A 64 12.92 13.36 -1.56
CA SER A 64 14.01 14.21 -2.04
C SER A 64 13.50 15.60 -2.44
N GLU A 65 12.25 15.71 -2.92
CA GLU A 65 11.63 16.97 -3.32
C GLU A 65 11.16 17.83 -2.13
N ILE A 66 10.95 17.22 -0.97
CA ILE A 66 10.53 17.89 0.27
C ILE A 66 11.73 18.42 1.08
N LYS A 67 12.96 18.01 0.75
CA LYS A 67 14.20 18.49 1.39
C LYS A 67 14.71 19.77 0.74
#